data_AF-A0A836NI33-F1
#
_entry.id   AF-A0A836NI33-F1
#
_cell.length_a   1.000
_cell.length_b   1.000
_cell.length_c   1.000
_cell.angle_alpha   90.00
_cell.angle_beta   90.00
_cell.angle_gamma   90.00
#
_symmetry.space_group_name_H-M   'P 1'
#
loop_
_entity.id
_entity.type
_entity.pdbx_description
1 polymer ?
#
loop_
_entity_poly.entity_id
_entity_poly.type
_entity_poly.pdbx_seq_one_letter_code
_entity_poly.pdbx_strand_id
1 'polypeptide(L)'
;MVIELKRDETGAHMELQALRYAAMISTMSFAKACEYFQTYLKKQNCDADAKEKILEFVELDETELVDFGKDIRIVLASSDFSKELTTTAIWLRDKGVDIRCVRLTPYRFNDDVLINAEQIIPVPELEEYQVKFREKRDEQLISSQKKEKDYTWYIYKDKELNKRKLALELLRDWIRQFNPASYNDLINGLSEDFKKRTVMLVDQIPEKQKSRYHINEDALITLPSGEIVAISNQWGIANIELLIEFVRQNGFVVEKAEQ
;
A
#
# COMPACT_ATOMS: atom_id res chain seq x y z
N MET A 1 -12.88 17.05 -6.47
CA MET A 1 -13.80 17.48 -5.38
C MET A 1 -15.24 17.22 -5.82
N VAL A 2 -16.10 16.79 -4.90
CA VAL A 2 -17.55 16.66 -5.08
C VAL A 2 -18.23 17.63 -4.12
N ILE A 3 -19.18 18.41 -4.63
CA ILE A 3 -20.03 19.28 -3.80
C ILE A 3 -21.48 18.84 -4.01
N GLU A 4 -22.14 18.42 -2.94
CA GLU A 4 -23.56 18.11 -2.93
C GLU A 4 -24.29 19.24 -2.22
N LEU A 5 -25.29 19.83 -2.88
CA LEU A 5 -26.06 20.96 -2.37
C LEU A 5 -27.51 20.57 -2.18
N LYS A 6 -28.06 20.86 -1.01
CA LYS A 6 -29.49 20.75 -0.76
C LYS A 6 -30.10 22.03 -0.20
N ARG A 7 -31.38 22.19 -0.54
CA ARG A 7 -32.24 23.29 -0.10
C ARG A 7 -33.21 22.86 1.00
N ASP A 8 -33.20 21.58 1.38
CA ASP A 8 -34.08 21.06 2.43
C ASP A 8 -33.45 21.23 3.82
N GLU A 9 -34.29 21.22 4.85
CA GLU A 9 -33.86 21.54 6.21
C GLU A 9 -32.94 20.47 6.82
N THR A 10 -32.91 19.25 6.30
CA THR A 10 -32.25 18.11 6.95
C THR A 10 -31.09 17.50 6.17
N GLY A 11 -30.91 17.86 4.90
CA GLY A 11 -29.86 17.29 4.06
C GLY A 11 -30.03 15.80 3.78
N ALA A 12 -31.25 15.26 3.87
CA ALA A 12 -31.48 13.82 3.87
C ALA A 12 -30.85 13.10 2.65
N HIS A 13 -30.09 12.03 2.88
CA HIS A 13 -29.46 11.18 1.85
C HIS A 13 -28.39 11.85 0.96
N MET A 14 -27.95 13.07 1.29
CA MET A 14 -26.87 13.73 0.55
C MET A 14 -25.58 12.92 0.53
N GLU A 15 -25.27 12.25 1.64
CA GLU A 15 -24.08 11.42 1.79
C GLU A 15 -24.04 10.27 0.76
N LEU A 16 -25.19 9.68 0.43
CA LEU A 16 -25.27 8.60 -0.54
C LEU A 16 -25.02 9.09 -1.97
N GLN A 17 -25.56 10.25 -2.33
CA GLN A 17 -25.34 10.85 -3.65
C GLN A 17 -23.88 11.28 -3.80
N ALA A 18 -23.36 11.98 -2.79
CA ALA A 18 -21.99 12.46 -2.80
C ALA A 18 -20.97 11.31 -2.86
N LEU A 19 -21.18 10.22 -2.10
CA LEU A 19 -20.32 9.04 -2.17
C LEU A 19 -20.37 8.35 -3.53
N ARG A 20 -21.55 8.25 -4.17
CA ARG A 20 -21.67 7.69 -5.51
C ARG A 20 -20.90 8.52 -6.53
N TYR A 21 -21.01 9.84 -6.45
CA TYR A 21 -20.27 10.74 -7.35
C TYR A 21 -18.77 10.69 -7.08
N ALA A 22 -18.35 10.65 -5.81
CA ALA A 22 -16.95 10.47 -5.44
C ALA A 22 -16.37 9.17 -6.01
N ALA A 23 -17.07 8.05 -5.82
CA ALA A 23 -16.66 6.78 -6.40
C ALA A 23 -16.55 6.83 -7.93
N MET A 24 -17.53 7.45 -8.59
CA MET A 24 -17.51 7.61 -10.06
C MET A 24 -16.28 8.39 -10.53
N ILE A 25 -15.96 9.53 -9.89
CA ILE A 25 -14.84 10.37 -10.31
C ILE A 25 -13.47 9.84 -9.83
N SER A 26 -13.42 8.94 -8.86
CA SER A 26 -12.16 8.35 -8.34
C SER A 26 -11.36 7.56 -9.37
N THR A 27 -12.03 7.12 -10.43
CA THR A 27 -11.42 6.38 -11.53
C THR A 27 -11.26 7.23 -12.79
N MET A 28 -11.64 8.51 -12.73
CA MET A 28 -11.63 9.41 -13.88
C MET A 28 -10.23 9.95 -14.13
N SER A 29 -9.69 9.70 -15.32
CA SER A 29 -8.45 10.30 -15.75
C SER A 29 -8.64 11.76 -16.15
N PHE A 30 -7.57 12.54 -16.09
CA PHE A 30 -7.55 13.93 -16.56
C PHE A 30 -8.01 14.06 -18.03
N ALA A 31 -7.55 13.15 -18.90
CA ALA A 31 -7.96 13.12 -20.30
C ALA A 31 -9.49 12.95 -20.45
N LYS A 32 -10.09 12.09 -19.62
CA LYS A 32 -11.54 11.88 -19.63
C LYS A 32 -12.29 13.11 -19.11
N ALA A 33 -11.77 13.77 -18.08
CA ALA A 33 -12.32 15.04 -17.59
C ALA A 33 -12.31 16.12 -18.70
N CYS A 34 -11.20 16.25 -19.43
CA CYS A 34 -11.08 17.16 -20.57
C CYS A 34 -12.09 16.82 -21.68
N GLU A 35 -12.27 15.54 -22.01
CA GLU A 35 -13.25 15.09 -23.01
C GLU A 35 -14.69 15.48 -22.63
N TYR A 36 -15.08 15.25 -21.38
CA TYR A 36 -16.41 15.60 -20.89
C TYR A 36 -16.62 17.11 -20.88
N PHE A 37 -15.63 17.88 -20.43
CA PHE A 37 -15.73 19.33 -20.41
C PHE A 37 -15.74 19.92 -21.83
N GLN A 38 -14.94 19.38 -22.75
CA GLN A 38 -14.97 19.80 -24.16
C GLN A 38 -16.34 19.54 -24.79
N THR A 39 -16.96 18.40 -24.47
CA THR A 39 -18.32 18.09 -24.91
C THR A 39 -19.34 19.10 -24.39
N TYR A 40 -19.18 19.54 -23.14
CA TYR A 40 -20.00 20.60 -22.55
C TYR A 40 -19.77 21.95 -23.24
N LEU A 41 -18.52 22.37 -23.45
CA LEU A 41 -18.18 23.64 -24.12
C LEU A 41 -18.77 23.71 -25.54
N LYS A 42 -18.67 22.62 -26.30
CA LYS A 42 -19.30 22.50 -27.63
C LYS A 42 -20.81 22.68 -27.57
N LYS A 43 -21.49 22.10 -26.58
CA LYS A 43 -22.95 22.28 -26.39
C LYS A 43 -23.32 23.73 -26.04
N GLN A 44 -22.42 24.47 -25.39
CA GLN A 44 -22.61 25.87 -25.04
C GLN A 44 -22.13 26.83 -26.15
N ASN A 45 -21.73 26.32 -27.32
CA ASN A 45 -21.11 27.11 -28.40
C ASN A 45 -19.91 27.95 -27.93
N CYS A 46 -19.13 27.43 -26.97
CA CYS A 46 -17.92 28.06 -26.48
C CYS A 46 -16.71 27.42 -27.15
N ASP A 47 -15.95 28.21 -27.92
CA ASP A 47 -14.74 27.77 -28.63
C ASP A 47 -13.49 27.91 -27.75
N ALA A 48 -13.54 27.27 -26.59
CA ALA A 48 -12.41 27.21 -25.66
C ALA A 48 -11.84 25.79 -25.61
N ASP A 49 -10.54 25.70 -25.36
CA ASP A 49 -9.88 24.43 -25.07
C ASP A 49 -10.16 24.00 -23.62
N ALA A 50 -10.73 22.81 -23.47
CA ALA A 50 -11.10 22.29 -22.16
C ALA A 50 -9.89 22.00 -21.29
N LYS A 51 -8.77 21.56 -21.88
CA LYS A 51 -7.57 21.21 -21.13
C LYS A 51 -6.93 22.48 -20.56
N GLU A 52 -6.77 23.51 -21.38
CA GLU A 52 -6.22 24.81 -20.97
C GLU A 52 -7.04 25.43 -19.84
N LYS A 53 -8.37 25.48 -19.98
CA LYS A 53 -9.25 26.01 -18.92
C LYS A 53 -9.20 25.22 -17.63
N ILE A 54 -9.09 23.90 -17.70
CA ILE A 54 -8.98 23.09 -16.49
C ILE A 54 -7.64 23.35 -15.81
N LEU A 55 -6.53 23.35 -16.56
CA LEU A 55 -5.18 23.63 -16.02
C LEU A 55 -5.11 25.02 -15.39
N GLU A 56 -5.67 26.04 -16.05
CA GLU A 56 -5.77 27.40 -15.53
C GLU A 56 -6.57 27.44 -14.22
N PHE A 57 -7.71 26.74 -14.16
CA PHE A 57 -8.54 26.72 -12.96
C PHE A 57 -7.90 26.00 -11.77
N VAL A 58 -7.16 24.92 -12.02
CA VAL A 58 -6.52 24.14 -10.95
C VAL A 58 -5.12 24.65 -10.60
N GLU A 59 -4.60 25.61 -11.37
CA GLU A 59 -3.24 26.16 -11.22
C GLU A 59 -2.15 25.07 -11.22
N LEU A 60 -2.33 24.01 -12.03
CA LEU A 60 -1.36 22.91 -12.14
C LEU A 60 -0.61 22.95 -13.46
N ASP A 61 0.67 22.59 -13.42
CA ASP A 61 1.46 22.32 -14.62
C ASP A 61 1.20 20.89 -15.13
N GLU A 62 1.44 20.65 -16.43
CA GLU A 62 1.22 19.32 -17.05
C GLU A 62 2.02 18.20 -16.36
N THR A 63 3.12 18.53 -15.68
CA THR A 63 3.95 17.59 -14.92
C THR A 63 3.32 17.11 -13.61
N GLU A 64 2.32 17.82 -13.09
CA GLU A 64 1.64 17.53 -11.81
C GLU A 64 0.34 16.73 -12.02
N LEU A 65 -0.01 16.43 -13.27
CA LEU A 65 -1.20 15.65 -13.65
C LEU A 65 -1.22 14.22 -13.09
N VAL A 66 -0.07 13.70 -12.64
CA VAL A 66 0.04 12.39 -11.97
C VAL A 66 -0.78 12.36 -10.67
N ASP A 67 -1.01 13.51 -10.03
CA ASP A 67 -1.78 13.62 -8.79
C ASP A 67 -3.27 13.92 -9.02
N PHE A 68 -3.69 14.10 -10.27
CA PHE A 68 -5.09 14.38 -10.60
C PHE A 68 -6.00 13.22 -10.20
N GLY A 69 -6.97 13.51 -9.32
CA GLY A 69 -7.99 12.54 -8.89
C GLY A 69 -7.53 11.52 -7.85
N LYS A 70 -6.33 11.65 -7.28
CA LYS A 70 -5.85 10.75 -6.21
C LYS A 70 -6.66 10.90 -4.92
N ASP A 71 -6.96 12.13 -4.54
CA ASP A 71 -7.73 12.44 -3.33
C ASP A 71 -9.01 13.18 -3.67
N ILE A 72 -10.14 12.66 -3.19
CA ILE A 72 -11.45 13.27 -3.40
C ILE A 72 -11.96 13.85 -2.09
N ARG A 73 -12.04 15.18 -2.08
CA ARG A 73 -12.80 15.93 -1.08
C ARG A 73 -14.29 15.94 -1.42
N ILE A 74 -15.12 15.63 -0.44
CA ILE A 74 -16.57 15.71 -0.47
C ILE A 74 -17.02 16.87 0.42
N VAL A 75 -17.86 17.75 -0.12
CA VAL A 75 -18.49 18.85 0.63
C VAL A 75 -20.00 18.70 0.53
N LEU A 76 -20.66 18.51 1.66
CA LEU A 76 -22.11 18.55 1.79
C LEU A 76 -22.49 19.97 2.24
N ALA A 77 -23.33 20.68 1.49
CA ALA A 77 -23.83 21.99 1.90
C ALA A 77 -25.36 22.02 1.96
N SER A 78 -25.89 22.37 3.14
CA SER A 78 -27.32 22.34 3.46
C SER A 78 -27.65 23.42 4.50
N SER A 79 -28.93 23.74 4.72
CA SER A 79 -29.32 24.67 5.79
C SER A 79 -29.18 24.07 7.18
N ASP A 80 -29.30 22.75 7.31
CA ASP A 80 -28.90 21.99 8.50
C ASP A 80 -28.67 20.51 8.15
N PHE A 81 -28.19 19.74 9.15
CA PHE A 81 -27.88 18.32 8.99
C PHE A 81 -28.56 17.48 10.08
N SER A 82 -29.18 16.38 9.68
CA SER A 82 -29.73 15.42 10.63
C SER A 82 -28.64 14.75 11.47
N LYS A 83 -29.03 14.16 12.62
CA LYS A 83 -28.09 13.43 13.49
C LYS A 83 -27.52 12.20 12.79
N GLU A 84 -28.33 11.52 11.98
CA GLU A 84 -27.94 10.35 11.19
C GLU A 84 -26.88 10.70 10.16
N LEU A 85 -27.07 11.81 9.42
CA LEU A 85 -26.10 12.28 8.44
C LEU A 85 -24.80 12.70 9.13
N THR A 86 -24.90 13.47 10.21
CA THR A 86 -23.75 13.89 11.03
C THR A 86 -22.94 12.69 11.52
N THR A 87 -23.62 11.67 12.05
CA THR A 87 -22.99 10.42 12.51
C THR A 87 -22.27 9.70 11.37
N THR A 88 -22.89 9.66 10.19
CA THR A 88 -22.30 9.03 9.00
C THR A 88 -21.06 9.80 8.52
N ALA A 89 -21.12 11.12 8.44
CA ALA A 89 -20.00 11.96 8.04
C ALA A 89 -18.81 11.82 8.99
N ILE A 90 -19.05 11.80 10.31
CA ILE A 90 -18.00 11.57 11.32
C ILE A 90 -17.38 10.18 11.12
N TRP A 91 -18.20 9.13 11.01
CA TRP A 91 -17.70 7.76 10.81
C TRP A 91 -16.88 7.62 9.52
N LEU A 92 -17.31 8.25 8.42
CA LEU A 92 -16.57 8.28 7.16
C LEU A 92 -15.21 8.96 7.32
N ARG A 93 -15.14 10.08 8.05
CA ARG A 93 -13.86 10.73 8.35
C ARG A 93 -12.93 9.85 9.18
N ASP A 94 -13.45 9.11 10.16
CA ASP A 94 -12.66 8.15 10.93
C ASP A 94 -12.11 7.00 10.06
N LYS A 95 -12.77 6.71 8.94
CA LYS A 95 -12.28 5.77 7.91
C LYS A 95 -11.34 6.40 6.88
N GLY A 96 -11.01 7.69 7.02
CA GLY A 96 -10.08 8.40 6.14
C GLY A 96 -10.73 9.08 4.94
N VAL A 97 -12.06 9.16 4.86
CA VAL A 97 -12.75 9.89 3.79
C VAL A 97 -12.74 11.39 4.12
N ASP A 98 -12.23 12.23 3.21
CA ASP A 98 -12.29 13.69 3.33
C ASP A 98 -13.70 14.18 2.99
N ILE A 99 -14.60 14.14 3.99
CA ILE A 99 -15.97 14.65 3.90
C ILE A 99 -16.17 15.82 4.86
N ARG A 100 -16.83 16.88 4.39
CA ARG A 100 -17.14 18.09 5.16
C ARG A 100 -18.63 18.40 5.11
N CYS A 101 -19.16 18.92 6.20
CA CYS A 101 -20.53 19.44 6.27
C CYS A 101 -20.47 20.94 6.51
N VAL A 102 -21.04 21.71 5.59
CA VAL A 102 -21.09 23.17 5.61
C VAL A 102 -22.55 23.60 5.73
N ARG A 103 -22.88 24.29 6.81
CA ARG A 103 -24.19 24.90 7.01
C ARG A 103 -24.25 26.20 6.22
N LEU A 104 -25.28 26.35 5.40
CA LEU A 104 -25.57 27.58 4.66
C LEU A 104 -26.76 28.28 5.29
N THR A 105 -26.53 29.42 5.93
CA THR A 105 -27.58 30.23 6.55
C THR A 105 -27.76 31.52 5.75
N PRO A 106 -28.85 31.68 4.99
CA PRO A 106 -29.14 32.94 4.32
C PRO A 106 -29.60 33.97 5.35
N TYR A 107 -29.12 35.20 5.23
CA TYR A 107 -29.59 36.34 6.02
C TYR A 107 -29.71 37.57 5.11
N ARG A 108 -30.69 38.41 5.43
CA ARG A 108 -30.94 39.64 4.68
C ARG A 108 -30.25 40.79 5.40
N PHE A 109 -29.41 41.52 4.67
CA PHE A 109 -28.75 42.71 5.17
C PHE A 109 -29.08 43.85 4.21
N ASN A 110 -29.92 44.79 4.66
CA ASN A 110 -30.54 45.81 3.80
C ASN A 110 -31.30 45.14 2.62
N ASP A 111 -30.95 45.49 1.38
CA ASP A 111 -31.51 44.91 0.16
C ASP A 111 -30.71 43.70 -0.36
N ASP A 112 -29.58 43.37 0.26
CA ASP A 112 -28.72 42.26 -0.15
C ASP A 112 -29.07 40.97 0.60
N VAL A 113 -28.95 39.84 -0.11
CA VAL A 113 -29.01 38.50 0.46
C VAL A 113 -27.58 38.01 0.65
N LEU A 114 -27.19 37.81 1.90
CA LEU A 114 -25.90 37.27 2.28
C LEU A 114 -26.09 35.81 2.70
N ILE A 115 -25.07 34.98 2.46
CA ILE A 115 -25.06 33.58 2.87
C ILE A 115 -23.89 33.40 3.83
N ASN A 116 -24.19 32.97 5.06
CA ASN A 116 -23.16 32.53 5.99
C ASN A 116 -22.86 31.06 5.69
N ALA A 117 -21.60 30.72 5.47
CA ALA A 117 -21.15 29.36 5.27
C ALA A 117 -20.31 28.93 6.48
N GLU A 118 -20.86 28.06 7.31
CA GLU A 118 -20.24 27.60 8.55
C GLU A 118 -19.85 26.11 8.43
N GLN A 119 -18.59 25.76 8.64
CA GLN A 119 -18.18 24.35 8.65
C GLN A 119 -18.55 23.72 9.99
N ILE A 120 -19.44 22.72 9.97
CA ILE A 120 -19.92 22.00 11.16
C ILE A 120 -19.14 20.70 11.37
N ILE A 121 -18.76 20.03 10.29
CA ILE A 121 -17.98 18.79 10.32
C ILE A 121 -16.78 18.90 9.38
N PRO A 122 -15.56 18.69 9.87
CA PRO A 122 -15.19 18.78 11.29
C PRO A 122 -15.56 20.15 11.86
N VAL A 123 -15.81 20.19 13.17
CA VAL A 123 -15.71 21.44 13.92
C VAL A 123 -14.29 21.97 13.73
N PRO A 124 -14.08 23.20 13.22
CA PRO A 124 -12.77 23.70 12.80
C PRO A 124 -11.67 23.54 13.86
N GLU A 125 -12.01 23.78 15.13
CA GLU A 125 -11.11 23.65 16.28
C GLU A 125 -10.62 22.20 16.48
N LEU A 126 -11.47 21.22 16.15
CA LEU A 126 -11.12 19.80 16.20
C LEU A 126 -10.33 19.36 14.95
N GLU A 127 -10.45 20.06 13.81
CA GLU A 127 -9.68 19.75 12.59
C GLU A 127 -8.19 19.95 12.83
N GLU A 128 -7.78 21.09 13.41
CA GLU A 128 -6.37 21.38 13.71
C GLU A 128 -5.74 20.35 14.66
N TYR A 129 -6.52 19.88 15.65
CA TYR A 129 -6.09 18.82 16.56
C TYR A 129 -5.99 17.47 15.84
N GLN A 130 -6.99 17.12 15.03
CA GLN A 130 -7.04 15.85 14.28
C GLN A 130 -5.97 15.75 13.18
N VAL A 131 -5.57 16.86 12.56
CA VAL A 131 -4.47 16.89 11.58
C VAL A 131 -3.16 16.46 12.24
N LYS A 132 -2.81 17.01 13.40
CA LYS A 132 -1.59 16.61 14.15
C LYS A 132 -1.60 15.13 14.54
N PHE A 133 -2.78 14.58 14.85
CA PHE A 133 -2.91 13.15 15.15
C PHE A 133 -2.84 12.27 13.90
N ARG A 134 -3.41 12.71 12.77
CA ARG A 134 -3.29 12.00 11.49
C ARG A 134 -1.87 12.01 10.98
N GLU A 135 -1.17 13.14 11.01
CA GLU A 135 0.25 13.23 10.64
C GLU A 135 1.08 12.26 11.48
N LYS A 136 0.92 12.25 12.81
CA LYS A 136 1.59 11.26 13.68
C LYS A 136 1.20 9.82 13.36
N ARG A 137 -0.07 9.56 13.04
CA ARG A 137 -0.55 8.21 12.75
C ARG A 137 -0.11 7.74 11.37
N ASP A 138 -0.02 8.63 10.39
CA ASP A 138 0.45 8.36 9.04
C ASP A 138 1.97 8.23 9.06
N GLU A 139 2.69 9.02 9.86
CA GLU A 139 4.10 8.77 10.20
C GLU A 139 4.29 7.39 10.84
N GLN A 140 3.42 7.00 11.79
CA GLN A 140 3.44 5.68 12.40
C GLN A 140 3.03 4.56 11.44
N LEU A 141 2.10 4.78 10.52
CA LEU A 141 1.68 3.80 9.52
C LEU A 141 2.72 3.67 8.42
N ILE A 142 3.39 4.76 8.02
CA ILE A 142 4.55 4.76 7.13
C ILE A 142 5.74 4.10 7.83
N SER A 143 5.92 4.30 9.14
CA SER A 143 6.95 3.59 9.93
C SER A 143 6.61 2.11 10.11
N SER A 144 5.33 1.75 10.16
CA SER A 144 4.84 0.36 10.25
C SER A 144 4.84 -0.35 8.88
N GLN A 145 4.62 0.39 7.79
CA GLN A 145 4.66 -0.11 6.40
C GLN A 145 6.06 -0.12 5.80
N LYS A 146 7.01 0.66 6.32
CA LYS A 146 8.40 0.24 6.35
C LYS A 146 8.44 -1.02 7.21
N LYS A 147 8.17 -2.19 6.60
CA LYS A 147 8.65 -3.48 7.09
C LYS A 147 10.02 -3.20 7.67
N GLU A 148 10.20 -3.37 8.97
CA GLU A 148 11.52 -3.45 9.57
C GLU A 148 12.32 -4.35 8.62
N LYS A 149 13.22 -3.75 7.85
CA LYS A 149 14.19 -4.52 7.09
C LYS A 149 15.01 -5.15 8.19
N ASP A 150 14.64 -6.37 8.52
CA ASP A 150 15.31 -7.14 9.55
C ASP A 150 16.76 -7.38 9.08
N TYR A 151 17.66 -6.56 9.62
CA TYR A 151 19.10 -6.60 9.41
C TYR A 151 19.78 -7.57 10.38
N THR A 152 19.08 -8.59 10.89
CA THR A 152 19.71 -9.61 11.73
C THR A 152 20.83 -10.31 10.95
N TRP A 153 22.03 -10.24 11.50
CA TRP A 153 23.22 -10.95 11.07
C TRP A 153 23.47 -12.16 11.98
N TYR A 154 24.10 -13.17 11.42
CA TYR A 154 24.44 -14.42 12.10
C TYR A 154 25.90 -14.74 11.88
N ILE A 155 26.54 -15.33 12.87
CA ILE A 155 27.91 -15.81 12.80
C ILE A 155 27.88 -17.31 12.56
N TYR A 156 28.53 -17.73 11.49
CA TYR A 156 28.71 -19.14 11.14
C TYR A 156 30.10 -19.34 10.53
N LYS A 157 30.92 -20.24 11.10
CA LYS A 157 32.33 -20.46 10.71
C LYS A 157 33.14 -19.15 10.64
N ASP A 158 33.05 -18.33 11.68
CA ASP A 158 33.72 -17.03 11.81
C ASP A 158 33.36 -16.00 10.72
N LYS A 159 32.26 -16.22 9.99
CA LYS A 159 31.74 -15.30 8.98
C LYS A 159 30.41 -14.71 9.44
N GLU A 160 30.30 -13.40 9.29
CA GLU A 160 29.05 -12.68 9.49
C GLU A 160 28.19 -12.74 8.22
N LEU A 161 27.02 -13.36 8.33
CA LEU A 161 26.14 -13.67 7.21
C LEU A 161 24.71 -13.17 7.46
N ASN A 162 24.12 -12.55 6.44
CA ASN A 162 22.69 -12.27 6.45
C ASN A 162 21.90 -13.56 6.16
N LYS A 163 20.60 -13.56 6.47
CA LYS A 163 19.71 -14.73 6.35
C LYS A 163 19.86 -15.53 5.04
N ARG A 164 19.89 -14.85 3.89
CA ARG A 164 19.99 -15.51 2.58
C ARG A 164 21.34 -16.20 2.35
N LYS A 165 22.43 -15.64 2.87
CA LYS A 165 23.77 -16.24 2.77
C LYS A 165 23.97 -17.34 3.80
N LEU A 166 23.45 -17.13 5.02
CA LEU A 166 23.45 -18.15 6.08
C LEU A 166 22.74 -19.42 5.60
N ALA A 167 21.53 -19.31 5.06
CA ALA A 167 20.79 -20.46 4.56
C ALA A 167 21.53 -21.22 3.44
N LEU A 168 22.20 -20.49 2.54
CA LEU A 168 23.02 -21.08 1.48
C LEU A 168 24.16 -21.91 2.07
N GLU A 169 24.94 -21.35 3.00
CA GLU A 169 26.09 -22.03 3.61
C GLU A 169 25.66 -23.22 4.48
N LEU A 170 24.59 -23.06 5.28
CA LEU A 170 24.07 -24.13 6.13
C LEU A 170 23.59 -25.32 5.33
N LEU A 171 22.73 -25.09 4.33
CA LEU A 171 22.22 -26.18 3.50
C LEU A 171 23.33 -26.79 2.64
N ARG A 172 24.27 -25.99 2.14
CA ARG A 172 25.44 -26.49 1.42
C ARG A 172 26.28 -27.44 2.26
N ASP A 173 26.62 -27.04 3.49
CA ASP A 173 27.44 -27.86 4.36
C ASP A 173 26.68 -29.10 4.86
N TRP A 174 25.39 -28.98 5.12
CA TRP A 174 24.53 -30.12 5.43
C TRP A 174 24.51 -31.13 4.29
N ILE A 175 24.32 -30.67 3.05
CA ILE A 175 24.35 -31.54 1.85
C ILE A 175 25.71 -32.22 1.71
N ARG A 176 26.82 -31.51 1.97
CA ARG A 176 28.17 -32.09 1.92
C ARG A 176 28.40 -33.13 3.00
N GLN A 177 27.91 -32.90 4.22
CA GLN A 177 28.09 -33.80 5.35
C GLN A 177 27.29 -35.09 5.20
N PHE A 178 26.02 -34.97 4.80
CA PHE A 178 25.11 -36.13 4.69
C PHE A 178 25.10 -36.76 3.28
N ASN A 179 25.64 -36.05 2.29
CA ASN A 179 25.86 -36.50 0.91
C ASN A 179 24.67 -37.28 0.31
N PRO A 180 23.48 -36.66 0.19
CA PRO A 180 22.30 -37.33 -0.35
C PRO A 180 22.54 -37.76 -1.80
N ALA A 181 22.15 -38.98 -2.16
CA ALA A 181 22.43 -39.54 -3.48
C ALA A 181 21.61 -38.89 -4.60
N SER A 182 20.38 -38.46 -4.32
CA SER A 182 19.46 -37.81 -5.26
C SER A 182 18.68 -36.64 -4.65
N TYR A 183 17.98 -35.86 -5.48
CA TYR A 183 17.08 -34.80 -5.01
C TYR A 183 15.96 -35.33 -4.10
N ASN A 184 15.45 -36.52 -4.36
CA ASN A 184 14.44 -37.13 -3.49
C ASN A 184 15.03 -37.49 -2.12
N ASP A 185 16.26 -38.01 -2.07
CA ASP A 185 16.94 -38.30 -0.81
C ASP A 185 17.24 -37.02 -0.02
N LEU A 186 17.63 -35.96 -0.73
CA LEU A 186 17.81 -34.63 -0.18
C LEU A 186 16.51 -34.13 0.49
N ILE A 187 15.40 -34.12 -0.24
CA ILE A 187 14.11 -33.62 0.27
C ILE A 187 13.57 -34.51 1.40
N ASN A 188 13.81 -35.82 1.35
CA ASN A 188 13.44 -36.74 2.42
C ASN A 188 14.24 -36.53 3.70
N GLY A 189 15.51 -36.14 3.59
CA GLY A 189 16.38 -35.84 4.73
C GLY A 189 16.14 -34.46 5.36
N LEU A 190 15.43 -33.55 4.68
CA LEU A 190 15.02 -32.26 5.23
C LEU A 190 13.70 -32.38 6.03
N SER A 191 13.48 -31.52 7.04
CA SER A 191 12.18 -31.44 7.73
C SER A 191 11.05 -31.14 6.74
N GLU A 192 9.83 -31.66 7.01
CA GLU A 192 8.59 -31.35 6.29
C GLU A 192 8.39 -29.83 6.09
N ASP A 193 8.85 -29.03 7.05
CA ASP A 193 8.78 -27.56 7.01
C ASP A 193 9.57 -26.93 5.84
N PHE A 194 10.54 -27.66 5.26
CA PHE A 194 11.46 -27.14 4.24
C PHE A 194 11.22 -27.71 2.83
N LYS A 195 10.45 -28.79 2.68
CA LYS A 195 10.49 -29.71 1.52
C LYS A 195 10.13 -29.14 0.14
N LYS A 196 9.50 -27.96 0.04
CA LYS A 196 8.99 -27.46 -1.27
C LYS A 196 9.38 -26.03 -1.63
N ARG A 197 10.11 -25.31 -0.78
CA ARG A 197 10.38 -23.86 -0.99
C ARG A 197 11.80 -23.41 -0.67
N THR A 198 12.66 -24.31 -0.20
CA THR A 198 14.02 -23.98 0.24
C THR A 198 15.08 -24.47 -0.73
N VAL A 199 14.87 -25.62 -1.36
CA VAL A 199 15.76 -26.20 -2.38
C VAL A 199 14.93 -26.69 -3.57
N MET A 200 15.38 -26.43 -4.79
CA MET A 200 14.75 -26.88 -6.03
C MET A 200 15.79 -27.34 -7.05
N LEU A 201 15.40 -28.28 -7.91
CA LEU A 201 16.17 -28.62 -9.11
C LEU A 201 16.19 -27.44 -10.08
N VAL A 202 17.37 -27.10 -10.61
CA VAL A 202 17.58 -25.91 -11.45
C VAL A 202 16.72 -25.93 -12.72
N ASP A 203 16.58 -27.09 -13.33
CA ASP A 203 15.75 -27.32 -14.52
C ASP A 203 14.23 -27.20 -14.25
N GLN A 204 13.81 -27.36 -12.99
CA GLN A 204 12.41 -27.25 -12.57
C GLN A 204 12.03 -25.85 -12.06
N ILE A 205 12.97 -24.90 -11.98
CA ILE A 205 12.68 -23.53 -11.55
C ILE A 205 12.03 -22.75 -12.70
N PRO A 206 10.79 -22.22 -12.55
CA PRO A 206 10.16 -21.40 -13.58
C PRO A 206 10.98 -20.12 -13.85
N GLU A 207 11.06 -19.69 -15.10
CA GLU A 207 11.86 -18.51 -15.51
C GLU A 207 11.54 -17.25 -14.68
N LYS A 208 10.23 -17.03 -14.43
CA LYS A 208 9.73 -15.90 -13.63
C LYS A 208 10.14 -15.93 -12.15
N GLN A 209 10.66 -17.07 -11.67
CA GLN A 209 11.04 -17.30 -10.28
C GLN A 209 12.54 -17.47 -10.07
N LYS A 210 13.35 -17.48 -11.14
CA LYS A 210 14.81 -17.64 -11.05
C LYS A 210 15.48 -16.64 -10.12
N SER A 211 15.00 -15.39 -10.09
CA SER A 211 15.50 -14.34 -9.18
C SER A 211 15.33 -14.65 -7.69
N ARG A 212 14.49 -15.63 -7.33
CA ARG A 212 14.23 -16.06 -5.95
C ARG A 212 15.18 -17.14 -5.45
N TYR A 213 16.12 -17.60 -6.28
CA TYR A 213 17.11 -18.63 -5.94
C TYR A 213 18.53 -18.11 -6.17
N HIS A 214 19.49 -18.72 -5.49
CA HIS A 214 20.91 -18.47 -5.74
C HIS A 214 21.36 -19.31 -6.95
N ILE A 215 21.32 -18.72 -8.16
CA ILE A 215 21.57 -19.41 -9.44
C ILE A 215 22.98 -19.15 -10.01
N ASN A 216 23.78 -18.31 -9.35
CA ASN A 216 25.18 -18.11 -9.76
C ASN A 216 25.95 -19.44 -9.68
N GLU A 217 26.88 -19.68 -10.61
CA GLU A 217 27.62 -20.96 -10.69
C GLU A 217 28.27 -21.37 -9.36
N ASP A 218 28.81 -20.39 -8.62
CA ASP A 218 29.44 -20.60 -7.31
C ASP A 218 28.47 -20.98 -6.20
N ALA A 219 27.15 -20.85 -6.43
CA ALA A 219 26.08 -21.10 -5.48
C ALA A 219 25.37 -22.45 -5.71
N LEU A 220 25.41 -22.96 -6.94
CA LEU A 220 24.78 -24.23 -7.32
C LEU A 220 25.47 -25.43 -6.67
N ILE A 221 24.70 -26.49 -6.42
CA ILE A 221 25.20 -27.72 -5.82
C ILE A 221 24.84 -28.89 -6.73
N THR A 222 25.85 -29.64 -7.16
CA THR A 222 25.67 -30.87 -7.93
C THR A 222 25.64 -32.06 -6.97
N LEU A 223 24.56 -32.83 -7.01
CA LEU A 223 24.41 -34.06 -6.24
C LEU A 223 25.16 -35.22 -6.92
N PRO A 224 25.47 -36.32 -6.19
CA PRO A 224 26.10 -37.51 -6.77
C PRO A 224 25.32 -38.13 -7.95
N SER A 225 24.00 -37.97 -8.00
CA SER A 225 23.16 -38.36 -9.14
C SER A 225 23.41 -37.56 -10.42
N GLY A 226 24.13 -36.44 -10.35
CA GLY A 226 24.28 -35.47 -11.43
C GLY A 226 23.20 -34.38 -11.46
N GLU A 227 22.21 -34.46 -10.57
CA GLU A 227 21.17 -33.44 -10.41
C GLU A 227 21.76 -32.13 -9.83
N ILE A 228 21.36 -30.99 -10.39
CA ILE A 228 21.81 -29.67 -9.92
C ILE A 228 20.68 -29.00 -9.16
N VAL A 229 20.96 -28.62 -7.91
CA VAL A 229 20.00 -27.95 -7.03
C VAL A 229 20.41 -26.53 -6.72
N ALA A 230 19.41 -25.66 -6.56
CA ALA A 230 19.57 -24.28 -6.13
C ALA A 230 18.81 -24.02 -4.83
N ILE A 231 19.42 -23.23 -3.96
CA ILE A 231 18.86 -22.84 -2.66
C ILE A 231 18.14 -21.49 -2.81
N SER A 232 16.95 -21.37 -2.22
CA SER A 232 16.14 -20.16 -2.20
C SER A 232 16.88 -19.01 -1.50
N ASN A 233 16.72 -17.79 -1.99
CA ASN A 233 17.22 -16.58 -1.34
C ASN A 233 16.14 -15.85 -0.51
N GLN A 234 14.93 -16.43 -0.41
CA GLN A 234 13.76 -15.87 0.26
C GLN A 234 13.59 -16.45 1.67
N TRP A 235 14.32 -15.90 2.65
CA TRP A 235 14.28 -16.35 4.05
C TRP A 235 13.75 -15.27 4.99
N GLY A 236 12.58 -15.55 5.59
CA GLY A 236 12.01 -14.78 6.70
C GLY A 236 12.59 -15.21 8.05
N ILE A 237 12.34 -14.43 9.11
CA ILE A 237 12.91 -14.67 10.44
C ILE A 237 12.46 -16.03 11.03
N ALA A 238 11.17 -16.35 10.92
CA ALA A 238 10.64 -17.64 11.39
C ALA A 238 11.27 -18.83 10.66
N ASN A 239 11.42 -18.74 9.32
CA ASN A 239 11.94 -19.85 8.54
C ASN A 239 13.46 -20.05 8.72
N ILE A 240 14.22 -18.97 8.96
CA ILE A 240 15.65 -19.09 9.21
C ILE A 240 15.92 -19.65 10.61
N GLU A 241 15.11 -19.29 11.60
CA GLU A 241 15.21 -19.86 12.96
C GLU A 241 14.93 -21.36 12.96
N LEU A 242 13.88 -21.79 12.26
CA LEU A 242 13.60 -23.22 12.05
C LEU A 242 14.80 -23.94 11.40
N LEU A 243 15.42 -23.32 10.38
CA LEU A 243 16.60 -23.91 9.73
C LEU A 243 17.77 -24.03 10.71
N ILE A 244 18.00 -23.00 11.53
CA ILE A 244 19.06 -22.99 12.55
C ILE A 244 18.82 -24.10 13.58
N GLU A 245 17.59 -24.27 14.06
CA GLU A 245 17.23 -25.35 14.98
C GLU A 245 17.47 -26.72 14.36
N PHE A 246 17.05 -26.92 13.11
CA PHE A 246 17.26 -28.16 12.37
C PHE A 246 18.76 -28.49 12.21
N VAL A 247 19.60 -27.54 11.79
CA VAL A 247 21.04 -27.81 11.63
C VAL A 247 21.75 -27.95 12.97
N ARG A 248 21.31 -27.29 14.04
CA ARG A 248 21.87 -27.49 15.39
C ARG A 248 21.71 -28.92 15.87
N GLN A 249 20.57 -29.56 15.59
CA GLN A 249 20.37 -30.98 15.88
C GLN A 249 21.33 -31.89 15.09
N ASN A 250 21.84 -31.40 13.96
CA ASN A 250 22.82 -32.09 13.11
C ASN A 250 24.29 -31.70 13.41
N GLY A 251 24.53 -30.96 14.51
CA GLY A 251 25.88 -30.60 14.99
C GLY A 251 26.43 -29.27 14.48
N PHE A 252 25.63 -28.44 13.81
CA PHE A 252 26.06 -27.14 13.32
C PHE A 252 25.89 -26.05 14.38
N VAL A 253 26.93 -25.25 14.61
CA VAL A 253 26.88 -24.13 15.56
C VAL A 253 26.67 -22.83 14.81
N VAL A 254 25.57 -22.14 15.13
CA VAL A 254 25.21 -20.83 14.56
C VAL A 254 24.91 -19.90 15.71
N GLU A 255 25.53 -18.73 15.70
CA GLU A 255 25.32 -17.68 16.69
C GLU A 255 24.62 -16.48 16.04
N LYS A 256 23.81 -15.77 16.81
CA LYS A 256 23.25 -14.49 16.37
C LYS A 256 24.29 -13.42 16.66
N ALA A 257 24.63 -12.59 15.67
CA ALA A 257 25.55 -11.48 15.91
C ALA A 257 24.88 -10.51 16.89
N GLU A 258 25.58 -10.12 17.96
CA GLU A 258 25.13 -9.05 18.84
C GLU A 258 25.14 -7.72 18.06
N GLN A 259 24.10 -6.90 18.22
CA GLN A 259 23.99 -5.57 17.61
C GLN A 259 24.92 -4.56 18.29
#